data_AF-A0AAU7E032-F1
#
_entry.id   AF-A0AAU7E032-F1
#
_cell.length_a   1.000
_cell.length_b   1.000
_cell.length_c   1.000
_cell.angle_alpha   90.00
_cell.angle_beta   90.00
_cell.angle_gamma   90.00
#
_symmetry.space_group_name_H-M   'P 1'
#
loop_
_entity.id
_entity.type
_entity.pdbx_description
1 polymer ?
#
loop_
_entity_poly.entity_id
_entity_poly.type
_entity_poly.pdbx_seq_one_letter_code
_entity_poly.pdbx_strand_id
1 'polypeptide(L)' 'MVTNQFDPQDWYKSLHDAVIAESILNRIVSNAEIVQLAGPNMRRHATLNVERGDTD' A
#
# COMPACT_ATOMS: atom_id res chain seq x y z
N MET A 1 -0.54 -11.15 -3.61
CA MET A 1 0.10 -9.84 -3.33
C MET A 1 -0.96 -8.90 -2.82
N VAL A 2 -0.70 -8.17 -1.74
CA VAL A 2 -1.63 -7.21 -1.11
C VAL A 2 -0.95 -5.85 -1.08
N THR A 3 -1.70 -4.78 -1.32
CA THR A 3 -1.22 -3.40 -1.21
C THR A 3 -1.99 -2.69 -0.11
N ASN A 4 -1.31 -1.96 0.76
CA ASN A 4 -1.93 -1.15 1.80
C ASN A 4 -1.23 0.21 1.91
N GLN A 5 -2.01 1.24 2.25
CA GLN A 5 -1.52 2.61 2.46
C GLN A 5 -0.96 2.80 3.89
N PHE A 6 -1.28 1.90 4.80
CA PHE A 6 -0.83 1.95 6.20
C PHE A 6 0.37 1.05 6.42
N ASP A 7 1.17 1.39 7.43
CA ASP A 7 2.24 0.51 7.89
C ASP A 7 1.65 -0.80 8.43
N PRO A 8 2.33 -1.95 8.29
CA PRO A 8 1.85 -3.25 8.75
C PRO A 8 1.36 -3.28 10.20
N GLN A 9 2.02 -2.52 11.08
CA GLN A 9 1.66 -2.37 12.50
C GLN A 9 0.28 -1.73 12.72
N ASP A 10 -0.17 -0.90 11.79
CA ASP A 10 -1.47 -0.21 11.85
C ASP A 10 -2.59 -1.01 11.21
N TRP A 11 -2.30 -2.13 10.55
CA TRP A 11 -3.33 -2.98 9.94
C TRP A 11 -4.26 -3.57 11.01
N TYR A 12 -3.75 -3.84 12.21
CA TYR A 12 -4.55 -4.23 13.37
C TYR A 12 -5.65 -3.20 13.70
N LYS A 13 -5.39 -1.90 13.49
CA LYS A 13 -6.38 -0.83 13.77
C LYS A 13 -7.46 -0.75 12.70
N SER A 14 -7.18 -1.24 11.49
CA SER A 14 -8.15 -1.31 10.40
C SER A 14 -9.10 -2.51 10.50
N LEU A 15 -8.81 -3.47 11.39
CA LEU A 15 -9.60 -4.68 11.60
C LEU A 15 -10.31 -4.58 12.96
N HIS A 16 -11.62 -4.81 12.95
CA HIS A 16 -12.47 -4.52 14.11
C HIS A 16 -12.32 -5.53 15.26
N ASP A 17 -11.89 -6.75 14.96
CA ASP A 17 -11.73 -7.84 15.91
C ASP A 17 -10.25 -8.22 16.01
N ALA A 18 -9.71 -8.12 17.22
CA ALA A 18 -8.29 -8.37 17.50
C ALA A 18 -7.87 -9.82 17.20
N VAL A 19 -8.72 -10.80 17.47
CA VAL A 19 -8.43 -12.22 17.24
C VAL A 19 -8.42 -12.51 15.75
N ILE A 20 -9.39 -11.95 15.02
CA ILE A 20 -9.43 -12.09 13.56
C ILE A 20 -8.24 -11.38 12.93
N ALA A 21 -7.89 -10.18 13.39
CA ALA A 21 -6.75 -9.42 12.91
C ALA A 21 -5.44 -10.21 13.06
N GLU A 22 -5.20 -10.77 14.23
CA GLU A 22 -4.04 -11.62 14.50
C GLU A 22 -4.01 -12.83 13.56
N SER A 23 -5.13 -13.53 13.40
CA SER A 23 -5.19 -14.72 12.54
C SER A 23 -4.91 -14.42 11.06
N ILE A 24 -5.36 -13.26 10.57
CA ILE A 24 -5.15 -12.82 9.18
C ILE A 24 -3.70 -12.37 9.00
N LEU A 25 -3.21 -11.52 9.90
CA LEU A 25 -1.87 -10.94 9.82
C LEU A 25 -0.79 -12.01 9.99
N ASN A 26 -0.99 -13.01 10.85
CA ASN A 26 -0.11 -14.17 10.94
C ASN A 26 -0.04 -15.01 9.66
N ARG A 27 -1.08 -14.97 8.81
CA ARG A 27 -1.05 -15.68 7.51
C ARG A 27 -0.36 -14.87 6.43
N ILE A 28 -0.58 -13.56 6.40
CA ILE A 28 -0.16 -12.72 5.27
C ILE A 28 1.14 -11.95 5.52
N VAL A 29 1.50 -11.67 6.78
CA VAL A 29 2.72 -10.90 7.11
C VAL A 29 3.89 -11.83 7.44
N SER A 30 3.64 -12.96 8.13
CA SER A 30 4.72 -13.80 8.69
C SER A 30 5.73 -14.34 7.67
N ASN A 31 5.34 -14.51 6.40
CA ASN A 31 6.23 -14.96 5.33
C ASN A 31 6.29 -13.97 4.15
N ALA A 32 5.84 -12.73 4.35
CA ALA A 32 5.83 -11.75 3.27
C ALA A 32 7.13 -10.96 3.21
N GLU A 33 7.58 -10.71 1.99
CA GLU A 33 8.52 -9.63 1.71
C GLU A 33 7.75 -8.30 1.68
N ILE A 34 8.14 -7.37 2.54
CA ILE A 34 7.48 -6.06 2.66
C ILE A 34 8.26 -5.04 1.84
N VAL A 35 7.64 -4.53 0.78
CA VAL A 35 8.20 -3.50 -0.08
C VAL A 35 7.53 -2.17 0.23
N GLN A 36 8.29 -1.22 0.79
CA GLN A 36 7.79 0.13 1.04
C GLN A 36 7.83 0.94 -0.26
N LEU A 37 6.65 1.26 -0.80
CA LEU A 37 6.55 2.14 -1.96
C LEU A 37 6.60 3.59 -1.50
N ALA A 38 7.54 4.36 -2.06
CA ALA A 38 7.73 5.78 -1.78
C ALA A 38 7.62 6.61 -3.06
N GLY A 39 7.47 7.92 -2.88
CA GLY A 39 7.44 8.89 -3.97
C GLY A 39 6.06 9.56 -4.17
N PRO A 40 6.00 10.53 -5.09
CA PRO A 40 4.78 11.28 -5.38
C PRO A 40 3.72 10.39 -6.04
N ASN A 41 2.45 10.77 -5.90
CA ASN A 41 1.36 10.05 -6.56
C ASN A 41 1.54 10.10 -8.09
N MET A 42 1.79 8.95 -8.70
CA MET A 42 2.07 8.86 -10.13
C MET A 42 0.90 9.26 -11.03
N ARG A 43 -0.36 9.22 -10.55
CA ARG A 43 -1.50 9.74 -11.32
C ARG A 43 -1.36 11.25 -11.57
N ARG A 44 -0.78 11.99 -10.63
CA ARG A 44 -0.52 13.44 -10.80
C ARG A 44 0.61 13.69 -11.80
N HIS A 45 1.61 12.82 -11.85
CA HIS A 45 2.70 12.93 -12.83
C HIS A 45 2.22 12.67 -14.26
N ALA A 46 1.28 11.73 -14.46
CA ALA A 46 0.68 11.49 -15.76
C ALA A 46 -0.10 12.73 -16.27
N THR A 47 -0.87 13.39 -15.39
CA THR A 47 -1.57 14.63 -15.75
C THR A 47 -0.60 15.76 -16.11
N LEU A 48 0.47 15.93 -15.33
CA LEU A 48 1.49 16.94 -15.62
C LEU A 48 2.22 16.69 -16.95
N ASN A 49 2.48 15.43 -17.31
CA ASN A 49 3.13 15.10 -18.58
C ASN A 49 2.19 15.33 -19.78
N VAL A 50 0.89 15.06 -19.63
CA VAL A 50 -0.12 15.36 -20.65
C VAL A 50 -0.26 16.87 -20.86
N GLU A 51 -0.23 17.67 -19.79
CA GLU A 51 -0.28 19.13 -19.88
C GLU A 51 1.03 19.74 -20.44
N ARG A 52 2.17 19.05 -20.29
CA ARG A 52 3.46 19.52 -20.78
C ARG A 52 3.70 19.23 -22.27
N GLY A 53 2.87 18.40 -22.91
CA GLY A 53 2.96 18.13 -24.34
C GLY A 53 4.15 17.28 -24.76
N ASP A 54 4.80 16.58 -23.83
CA ASP A 54 5.87 15.62 -24.14
C ASP A 54 5.25 14.27 -24.51
N THR A 55 4.63 14.23 -25.68
CA THR A 55 4.45 13.01 -26.48
C THR A 55 5.44 13.12 -27.63
N ASP A 56 6.33 12.13 -27.75
CA ASP A 56 7.26 11.96 -28.89
C ASP A 56 6.63 12.30 -30.26
#